data_AF-A0A285TUL5-F1
#
_entry.id   AF-A0A285TUL5-F1
#
_cell.length_a   1.000
_cell.length_b   1.000
_cell.length_c   1.000
_cell.angle_alpha   90.00
_cell.angle_beta   90.00
_cell.angle_gamma   90.00
#
_symmetry.space_group_name_H-M   'P 1'
#
loop_
_entity.id
_entity.type
_entity.pdbx_description
1 polymer ?
#
loop_
_entity_poly.entity_id
_entity_poly.type
_entity_poly.pdbx_seq_one_letter_code
_entity_poly.pdbx_strand_id
1 'polypeptide(L)'
;MTSETNFARPEDLLERSLIELREVLRSDVLTACDLTGPASNRVPVPRTCDLTWVETLTRLLDLIREIEAMIGTPADLEWTPELAGPGWLTDLVAGRWWLT
;
A
#
# COMPACT_ATOMS: atom_id res chain seq x y z
N MET A 1 36.38 3.65 12.77
CA MET A 1 35.56 4.12 11.63
C MET A 1 34.15 4.28 12.12
N THR A 2 33.74 5.51 12.41
CA THR A 2 32.38 5.86 12.79
C THR A 2 31.48 5.60 11.59
N SER A 3 30.54 4.66 11.72
CA SER A 3 29.43 4.56 10.77
C SER A 3 28.63 5.86 10.89
N GLU A 4 28.88 6.77 9.97
CA GLU A 4 28.04 7.95 9.80
C GLU A 4 26.63 7.44 9.53
N THR A 5 25.72 7.77 10.44
CA THR A 5 24.29 7.55 10.30
C THR A 5 23.88 8.44 9.14
N ASN A 6 23.84 7.86 7.95
CA ASN A 6 23.47 8.57 6.74
C ASN A 6 22.02 9.02 6.94
N PHE A 7 21.82 10.33 7.09
CA PHE A 7 20.49 10.92 7.14
C PHE A 7 19.87 10.66 5.78
N ALA A 8 19.03 9.62 5.70
CA ALA A 8 18.24 9.27 4.54
C ALA A 8 17.56 10.55 4.05
N ARG A 9 17.58 10.79 2.74
CA ARG A 9 16.92 11.97 2.17
C ARG A 9 15.44 11.92 2.57
N PRO A 10 14.75 13.05 2.77
CA PRO A 10 13.32 13.04 3.12
C PRO A 10 12.48 12.15 2.21
N GLU A 11 12.85 12.05 0.93
CA GLU A 11 12.26 11.17 -0.07
C GLU A 11 12.41 9.69 0.32
N ASP A 12 13.59 9.25 0.76
CA ASP A 12 13.86 7.87 1.19
C ASP A 12 12.98 7.48 2.41
N LEU A 13 12.68 8.44 3.30
CA LEU A 13 11.82 8.22 4.46
C LEU A 13 10.34 8.08 4.06
N LEU A 14 9.89 8.86 3.07
CA LEU A 14 8.55 8.77 2.53
C LEU A 14 8.35 7.48 1.74
N GLU A 15 9.32 7.07 0.92
CA GLU A 15 9.31 5.79 0.20
C GLU A 15 9.23 4.60 1.16
N ARG A 16 10.04 4.62 2.23
CA ARG A 16 9.98 3.57 3.25
C ARG A 16 8.64 3.54 3.97
N SER A 17 8.10 4.71 4.32
CA SER A 17 6.78 4.82 4.95
C SER A 17 5.67 4.30 4.03
N LEU A 18 5.79 4.53 2.72
CA LEU A 18 4.86 4.03 1.71
C LEU A 18 4.88 2.49 1.63
N ILE A 19 6.06 1.87 1.69
CA ILE A 19 6.19 0.41 1.77
C ILE A 19 5.50 -0.13 3.03
N GLU A 20 5.78 0.46 4.19
CA GLU A 20 5.21 0.03 5.47
C GLU A 20 3.69 0.18 5.49
N LEU A 21 3.16 1.31 5.00
CA LEU A 21 1.71 1.52 4.90
C LEU A 21 1.02 0.58 3.93
N ARG A 22 1.67 0.22 2.81
CA ARG A 22 1.15 -0.78 1.86
C ARG A 22 1.07 -2.16 2.49
N GLU A 23 2.07 -2.56 3.27
CA GLU A 23 2.02 -3.83 4.00
C GLU A 23 0.96 -3.83 5.11
N VAL A 24 0.78 -2.71 5.82
CA VAL A 24 -0.33 -2.56 6.78
C VAL A 24 -1.68 -2.67 6.08
N LEU A 25 -1.89 -1.91 5.01
CA LEU A 25 -3.12 -1.97 4.21
C LEU A 25 -3.38 -3.38 3.70
N ARG A 26 -2.34 -4.06 3.21
CA ARG A 26 -2.44 -5.46 2.79
C ARG A 26 -2.90 -6.36 3.94
N SER A 27 -2.29 -6.26 5.10
CA SER A 27 -2.65 -7.05 6.28
C SER A 27 -4.09 -6.80 6.72
N ASP A 28 -4.52 -5.54 6.74
CA ASP A 28 -5.87 -5.16 7.12
C ASP A 28 -6.90 -5.67 6.11
N VAL A 29 -6.62 -5.57 4.81
CA VAL A 29 -7.47 -6.14 3.76
C VAL A 29 -7.55 -7.67 3.85
N LEU A 30 -6.43 -8.33 4.14
CA LEU A 30 -6.40 -9.79 4.34
C LEU A 30 -7.18 -10.23 5.58
N THR A 31 -7.36 -9.34 6.55
CA THR A 31 -8.13 -9.57 7.78
C THR A 31 -9.61 -9.25 7.57
N ALA A 32 -9.90 -8.18 6.83
CA ALA A 32 -11.24 -7.62 6.69
C ALA A 32 -12.08 -8.28 5.58
N CYS A 33 -11.46 -8.83 4.54
CA CYS A 33 -12.15 -9.29 3.33
C CYS A 33 -12.05 -10.80 3.14
N ASP A 34 -13.03 -11.39 2.46
CA ASP A 34 -12.89 -12.77 1.99
C ASP A 34 -11.75 -12.87 0.98
N LEU A 35 -11.08 -14.03 0.95
CA LEU A 35 -9.89 -14.24 0.14
C LEU A 35 -10.11 -15.34 -0.89
N THR A 36 -9.56 -15.14 -2.08
CA THR A 36 -9.50 -16.15 -3.15
C THR A 36 -8.07 -16.35 -3.64
N GLY A 37 -7.82 -17.51 -4.26
CA GLY A 37 -6.51 -17.87 -4.80
C GLY A 37 -5.61 -18.67 -3.83
N PRO A 38 -4.41 -19.05 -4.29
CA PRO A 38 -3.47 -19.85 -3.51
C PRO A 38 -2.92 -19.07 -2.30
N ALA A 39 -2.49 -19.77 -1.25
CA ALA A 39 -1.98 -19.14 -0.02
C ALA A 39 -0.83 -18.12 -0.27
N SER A 40 0.01 -18.37 -1.28
CA SER A 40 1.12 -17.49 -1.68
C SER A 40 0.68 -16.22 -2.41
N ASN A 41 -0.55 -16.16 -2.92
CA ASN A 41 -1.07 -15.01 -3.67
C ASN A 41 -2.58 -14.85 -3.42
N ARG A 42 -2.96 -14.81 -2.14
CA ARG A 42 -4.36 -14.54 -1.79
C ARG A 42 -4.70 -13.13 -2.22
N VAL A 43 -5.80 -13.03 -2.96
CA VAL A 43 -6.37 -11.77 -3.44
C VAL A 43 -7.71 -11.61 -2.74
N PRO A 44 -8.00 -10.42 -2.19
CA PRO A 44 -9.30 -10.16 -1.60
C PRO A 44 -10.42 -10.18 -2.65
N VAL A 45 -11.56 -10.75 -2.28
CA VAL A 45 -12.76 -10.81 -3.12
C VAL A 45 -13.45 -9.45 -3.05
N PRO A 46 -13.73 -8.79 -4.20
CA PRO A 46 -14.42 -7.50 -4.20
C PRO A 46 -15.73 -7.53 -3.42
N ARG A 47 -16.03 -6.46 -2.67
CA ARG A 47 -17.29 -6.27 -1.90
C ARG A 47 -17.58 -7.30 -0.80
N THR A 48 -16.56 -8.01 -0.33
CA THR A 48 -16.69 -8.97 0.79
C THR A 48 -16.08 -8.44 2.09
N CYS A 49 -15.53 -7.23 2.06
CA CYS A 49 -14.90 -6.63 3.22
C CYS A 49 -15.94 -6.32 4.29
N ASP A 50 -15.59 -6.64 5.54
CA ASP A 50 -16.36 -6.26 6.71
C ASP A 50 -16.50 -4.74 6.77
N LEU A 51 -17.75 -4.29 6.88
CA LEU A 51 -18.11 -2.87 6.91
C LEU A 51 -17.47 -2.12 8.08
N THR A 52 -17.13 -2.81 9.19
CA THR A 52 -16.44 -2.16 10.32
C THR A 52 -15.02 -1.72 9.98
N TRP A 53 -14.42 -2.29 8.94
CA TRP A 53 -13.06 -1.98 8.50
C TRP A 53 -12.99 -0.94 7.40
N VAL A 54 -14.12 -0.63 6.74
CA VAL A 54 -14.16 0.28 5.59
C VAL A 54 -13.53 1.63 5.93
N GLU A 55 -13.86 2.23 7.06
CA GLU A 55 -13.30 3.52 7.47
C GLU A 55 -11.78 3.47 7.66
N THR A 56 -11.25 2.39 8.26
CA THR A 56 -9.82 2.18 8.46
C THR A 56 -9.10 2.00 7.12
N LEU A 57 -9.63 1.14 6.25
CA LEU A 57 -9.06 0.88 4.93
C LEU A 57 -9.06 2.14 4.06
N THR A 58 -10.15 2.92 4.07
CA THR A 58 -10.23 4.20 3.35
C THR A 58 -9.20 5.20 3.87
N ARG A 59 -9.04 5.34 5.19
CA ARG A 59 -8.02 6.23 5.77
C ARG A 59 -6.60 5.85 5.36
N LEU A 60 -6.28 4.55 5.39
CA LEU A 60 -4.97 4.07 4.96
C LEU A 60 -4.72 4.33 3.48
N LEU A 61 -5.74 4.13 2.63
CA LEU A 61 -5.67 4.43 1.21
C LEU A 61 -5.41 5.91 0.93
N ASP A 62 -6.12 6.78 1.64
CA ASP A 62 -5.97 8.22 1.48
C ASP A 62 -4.56 8.67 1.91
N LEU A 63 -4.04 8.15 3.02
CA LEU A 63 -2.67 8.44 3.47
C LEU A 63 -1.60 7.95 2.47
N ILE A 64 -1.78 6.75 1.92
CA ILE A 64 -0.90 6.19 0.87
C ILE A 64 -0.89 7.13 -0.35
N ARG A 65 -2.06 7.58 -0.80
CA ARG A 65 -2.19 8.49 -1.96
C ARG A 65 -1.56 9.85 -1.70
N GLU A 66 -1.71 10.39 -0.49
CA GLU A 66 -1.07 11.64 -0.09
C GLU A 66 0.45 11.51 -0.17
N ILE A 67 1.01 10.40 0.33
CA ILE A 67 2.45 10.14 0.27
C ILE A 67 2.93 9.95 -1.17
N GLU A 68 2.20 9.18 -1.98
CA GLU A 68 2.51 9.04 -3.41
C GLU A 68 2.53 10.40 -4.13
N ALA A 69 1.55 11.28 -3.84
CA ALA A 69 1.51 12.61 -4.43
C ALA A 69 2.69 13.49 -3.97
N MET A 70 3.17 13.32 -2.74
CA MET A 70 4.32 14.07 -2.20
C MET A 70 5.66 13.62 -2.79
N ILE A 71 5.85 12.33 -3.07
CA ILE A 71 7.09 11.81 -3.66
C ILE A 71 7.13 12.09 -5.17
N GLY A 72 5.95 12.22 -5.81
CA GLY A 72 5.81 12.44 -7.25
C GLY A 72 4.96 11.34 -7.88
N THR A 73 4.20 11.68 -8.91
CA THR A 73 3.27 10.75 -9.57
C THR A 73 3.99 9.52 -10.13
N PRO A 74 3.31 8.36 -10.26
CA PRO A 74 3.89 7.08 -10.70
C PRO A 74 4.65 7.07 -12.04
N ALA A 75 4.56 8.13 -12.83
CA ALA A 75 5.28 8.26 -14.10
C ALA A 75 6.71 8.80 -13.94
N ASP A 76 7.02 9.47 -12.82
CA ASP A 76 8.26 10.23 -12.64
C ASP A 76 9.27 9.55 -11.70
N LEU A 77 8.84 8.52 -10.97
CA LEU A 77 9.69 7.67 -10.13
C LEU A 77 9.91 6.33 -10.82
N GLU A 78 11.18 5.92 -10.95
CA GLU A 78 11.50 4.52 -11.20
C GLU A 78 11.00 3.69 -10.01
N TRP A 79 9.76 3.20 -10.10
CA TRP A 79 9.17 2.39 -9.05
C TRP A 79 10.02 1.15 -8.81
N THR A 80 10.51 1.02 -7.58
CA THR A 80 11.16 -0.22 -7.16
C THR A 80 10.12 -1.35 -7.10
N PRO A 81 10.51 -2.60 -7.38
CA PRO A 81 9.61 -3.76 -7.25
C PRO A 81 8.95 -3.86 -5.87
N GLU A 82 9.64 -3.41 -4.83
CA GLU A 82 9.18 -3.39 -3.44
C GLU A 82 8.05 -2.38 -3.22
N LEU A 83 8.14 -1.20 -3.86
CA LEU A 83 7.08 -0.20 -3.83
C LEU A 83 5.86 -0.68 -4.60
N ALA A 84 6.05 -1.32 -5.76
CA ALA A 84 4.94 -1.74 -6.62
C ALA A 84 3.94 -2.65 -5.91
N GLY A 85 4.44 -3.51 -5.03
CA GLY A 85 3.64 -4.51 -4.32
C GLY A 85 2.98 -5.50 -5.29
N PRO A 86 2.11 -6.39 -4.76
CA PRO A 86 1.32 -7.27 -5.62
C PRO A 86 0.28 -6.45 -6.41
N GLY A 87 0.03 -6.83 -7.67
CA GLY A 87 -0.79 -6.03 -8.58
C GLY A 87 -2.20 -5.68 -8.07
N TRP A 88 -2.82 -6.56 -7.27
CA TRP A 88 -4.13 -6.26 -6.66
C TRP A 88 -4.06 -5.11 -5.65
N LEU A 89 -2.95 -4.97 -4.93
CA LEU A 89 -2.74 -3.89 -3.97
C LEU A 89 -2.48 -2.57 -4.72
N THR A 90 -1.74 -2.64 -5.82
CA THR A 90 -1.56 -1.50 -6.74
C THR A 90 -2.90 -1.04 -7.32
N ASP A 91 -3.75 -1.98 -7.77
CA ASP A 91 -5.09 -1.68 -8.27
C ASP A 91 -5.99 -1.07 -7.19
N LEU A 92 -5.87 -1.56 -5.97
CA LEU A 92 -6.58 -1.04 -4.82
C LEU A 92 -6.19 0.41 -4.49
N VAL A 93 -4.90 0.70 -4.36
CA VAL A 93 -4.40 2.06 -4.10
C VAL A 93 -4.85 3.02 -5.21
N ALA A 94 -4.77 2.56 -6.46
CA ALA A 94 -5.22 3.31 -7.63
C ALA A 94 -6.75 3.48 -7.74
N GLY A 95 -7.54 2.96 -6.79
CA GLY A 95 -8.99 3.05 -6.79
C GLY A 95 -9.67 2.23 -7.90
N ARG A 96 -8.93 1.31 -8.55
CA ARG A 96 -9.47 0.37 -9.54
C ARG A 96 -10.13 -0.85 -8.86
N TRP A 97 -9.91 -1.03 -7.57
CA TRP A 97 -10.53 -2.07 -6.77
C TRP A 97 -11.71 -1.52 -5.98
N TRP A 98 -12.88 -2.11 -6.17
CA TRP A 98 -14.16 -1.64 -5.66
C TRP A 98 -14.37 -2.09 -4.20
N LEU A 99 -13.85 -1.30 -3.26
CA LEU A 99 -14.05 -1.48 -1.81
C LEU A 99 -15.46 -1.09 -1.30
N THR A 100 -16.39 -0.77 -2.21
CA THR A 100 -17.75 -0.26 -1.89
C THR A 100 -18.86 -1.05 -2.58
#